data_AF-A0A7I7XRI8-F1
#
_entry.id   AF-A0A7I7XRI8-F1
#
_cell.length_a   1.000
_cell.length_b   1.000
_cell.length_c   1.000
_cell.angle_alpha   90.00
_cell.angle_beta   90.00
_cell.angle_gamma   90.00
#
_symmetry.space_group_name_H-M   'P 1'
#
loop_
_entity.id
_entity.type
_entity.pdbx_description
1 polymer ?
#
loop_
_entity_poly.entity_id
_entity_poly.type
_entity_poly.pdbx_seq_one_letter_code
_entity_poly.pdbx_strand_id
1 'polypeptide(L)'
;MAEKPWWETDPTILEIRRRSDEELQRLADAARPIDDSPDPVLHEIWSGACVRGLRMAREKLAAAREDYEEAVLKARRAGLSWGEIGAVLGVSRQQLHRRFRDRD
;
A
#
# COMPACT_ATOMS: atom_id res chain seq x y z
N MET A 1 19.65 42.18 -39.50
CA MET A 1 18.90 40.89 -39.56
C MET A 1 19.96 39.81 -39.75
N ALA A 2 20.01 38.80 -38.88
CA ALA A 2 21.00 37.74 -39.03
C ALA A 2 20.65 36.90 -40.27
N GLU A 3 21.56 36.87 -41.24
CA GLU A 3 21.40 36.09 -42.46
C GLU A 3 21.43 34.59 -42.09
N LYS A 4 20.48 33.84 -42.62
CA LYS A 4 20.33 32.42 -42.30
C LYS A 4 21.61 31.66 -42.69
N PRO A 5 22.11 30.75 -41.84
CA PRO A 5 23.27 29.93 -42.19
C PRO A 5 23.04 29.18 -43.50
N TRP A 6 24.09 29.01 -44.32
CA TRP A 6 24.02 28.39 -45.65
C TRP A 6 23.37 26.98 -45.66
N TRP A 7 23.49 26.23 -44.56
CA TRP A 7 22.92 24.88 -44.42
C TRP A 7 21.41 24.88 -44.15
N GLU A 8 20.80 26.03 -43.84
CA GLU A 8 19.38 26.13 -43.52
C GLU A 8 18.50 26.03 -44.77
N THR A 9 19.03 26.42 -45.93
CA THR A 9 18.33 26.38 -47.22
C THR A 9 18.97 25.43 -48.23
N ASP A 10 20.03 24.72 -47.82
CA ASP A 10 20.69 23.72 -48.66
C ASP A 10 19.72 22.58 -49.00
N PRO A 11 19.49 22.30 -50.30
CA PRO A 11 18.49 21.32 -50.73
C PRO A 11 18.83 19.90 -50.28
N THR A 12 20.11 19.57 -50.13
CA THR A 12 20.57 18.26 -49.63
C THR A 12 20.23 18.10 -48.16
N ILE A 13 20.49 19.15 -47.36
CA ILE A 13 20.22 19.14 -45.92
C ILE A 13 18.72 19.10 -45.64
N LEU A 14 17.92 19.84 -46.42
CA LEU A 14 16.46 19.81 -46.33
C LEU A 14 15.89 18.42 -46.66
N GLU A 15 16.43 17.77 -47.69
CA GLU A 15 16.02 16.42 -48.08
C GLU A 15 16.41 15.36 -47.04
N ILE A 16 17.60 15.48 -46.44
CA ILE A 16 18.03 14.61 -45.33
C ILE A 16 17.11 14.77 -44.13
N ARG A 17 16.75 16.01 -43.76
CA ARG A 17 15.80 16.27 -42.67
C ARG A 17 14.44 15.68 -42.97
N ARG A 18 13.89 15.94 -44.16
CA ARG A 18 12.61 15.37 -44.60
C ARG A 18 12.60 13.85 -44.49
N ARG A 19 13.64 13.18 -44.99
CA ARG A 19 13.75 11.71 -44.92
C ARG A 19 13.86 11.20 -43.49
N SER A 20 14.64 11.87 -42.65
CA SER A 20 14.76 11.53 -41.22
C SER A 20 13.45 11.74 -40.47
N ASP A 21 12.72 12.82 -40.75
CA ASP A 21 11.42 13.12 -40.14
C ASP A 21 10.37 12.08 -40.58
N GLU A 22 10.37 11.68 -41.85
CA GLU A 22 9.51 10.61 -42.37
C GLU A 22 9.84 9.24 -41.76
N GLU A 23 11.12 8.94 -41.54
CA GLU A 23 11.54 7.73 -40.84
C GLU A 23 11.10 7.76 -39.38
N LEU A 24 11.32 8.88 -38.69
CA LEU A 24 10.93 9.06 -37.29
C LEU A 24 9.41 8.95 -37.13
N GLN A 25 8.64 9.55 -38.05
CA GLN A 25 7.19 9.45 -38.05
C GLN A 25 6.75 8.00 -38.29
N ARG A 26 7.34 7.30 -39.26
CA ARG A 26 7.04 5.87 -39.49
C ARG A 26 7.35 5.02 -38.27
N LEU A 27 8.46 5.28 -37.59
CA LEU A 27 8.84 4.58 -36.36
C LEU A 27 7.88 4.91 -35.21
N ALA A 28 7.44 6.17 -35.09
CA ALA A 28 6.47 6.58 -34.08
C ALA A 28 5.08 5.95 -34.33
N ASP A 29 4.63 5.93 -35.59
CA ASP A 29 3.35 5.30 -35.99
C ASP A 29 3.38 3.78 -35.81
N ALA A 30 4.55 3.16 -36.03
CA ALA A 30 4.76 1.72 -35.81
C ALA A 30 5.05 1.37 -34.35
N ALA A 31 5.43 2.34 -33.52
CA ALA A 31 5.72 2.12 -32.12
C ALA A 31 4.42 1.80 -31.38
N ARG A 32 4.48 0.76 -30.53
CA ARG A 32 3.40 0.52 -29.58
C ARG A 32 3.36 1.71 -28.60
N PRO A 33 2.16 2.20 -28.23
CA PRO A 33 2.04 3.19 -27.17
C PRO A 33 2.77 2.71 -25.92
N ILE A 34 3.57 3.61 -25.34
CA ILE A 34 4.17 3.37 -24.02
C ILE A 34 3.02 3.37 -23.02
N ASP A 35 2.89 2.28 -22.26
CA ASP A 35 1.96 2.21 -21.15
C ASP A 35 2.52 3.03 -19.99
N ASP A 36 2.02 4.26 -19.84
CA ASP A 36 2.35 5.17 -18.74
C ASP A 36 1.39 4.97 -17.54
N SER A 37 0.67 3.85 -17.50
CA SER A 37 -0.12 3.50 -16.33
C SER A 37 0.81 3.34 -15.13
N PRO A 38 0.47 3.92 -13.97
CA PRO A 38 1.29 3.78 -12.78
C PRO A 38 1.38 2.31 -12.38
N ASP A 39 2.61 1.85 -12.13
CA ASP A 39 2.84 0.52 -11.59
C ASP A 39 2.01 0.34 -10.31
N PRO A 40 1.10 -0.64 -10.25
CA PRO A 40 0.19 -0.82 -9.12
C PRO A 40 0.92 -1.02 -7.80
N VAL A 41 2.10 -1.66 -7.83
CA VAL A 41 2.95 -1.86 -6.65
C VAL A 41 3.55 -0.53 -6.19
N LEU A 42 4.07 0.28 -7.12
CA LEU A 42 4.60 1.60 -6.79
C LEU A 42 3.50 2.53 -6.28
N HIS A 43 2.31 2.47 -6.87
CA HIS A 43 1.15 3.24 -6.43
C HIS A 43 0.73 2.87 -4.99
N GLU A 44 0.69 1.58 -4.66
CA GLU A 44 0.37 1.12 -3.29
C GLU A 44 1.41 1.62 -2.27
N ILE A 45 2.69 1.58 -2.62
CA ILE A 45 3.80 2.03 -1.77
C ILE A 45 3.76 3.55 -1.57
N TRP A 46 3.66 4.33 -2.65
CA TRP A 46 3.72 5.80 -2.58
C TRP A 46 2.42 6.46 -2.11
N SER A 47 1.26 5.82 -2.27
CA SER A 47 0.00 6.32 -1.73
C SER A 47 -0.05 6.29 -0.18
N GLY A 48 0.88 5.58 0.46
CA GLY A 48 0.92 5.38 1.92
C GLY A 48 -0.24 4.53 2.45
N ALA A 49 -1.00 3.87 1.57
CA ALA A 49 -2.13 3.02 1.94
C ALA A 49 -1.68 1.86 2.84
N CYS A 50 -0.55 1.21 2.52
CA CYS A 50 0.05 0.16 3.33
C CYS A 50 0.34 0.62 4.77
N VAL A 51 0.99 1.76 4.93
CA VAL A 51 1.39 2.28 6.25
C VAL A 51 0.16 2.62 7.09
N ARG A 52 -0.87 3.25 6.49
CA ARG A 52 -2.14 3.52 7.16
C ARG A 52 -2.86 2.22 7.53
N GLY A 53 -2.88 1.25 6.63
CA GLY A 53 -3.46 -0.08 6.88
C GLY A 53 -2.81 -0.79 8.06
N LEU A 54 -1.48 -0.82 8.12
CA LEU A 54 -0.73 -1.39 9.24
C LEU A 54 -1.02 -0.68 10.57
N ARG A 55 -1.07 0.67 10.56
CA ARG A 55 -1.41 1.44 11.75
C ARG A 55 -2.82 1.11 12.25
N MET A 56 -3.80 1.09 11.35
CA MET A 56 -5.18 0.75 11.69
C MET A 56 -5.29 -0.69 12.21
N ALA A 57 -4.58 -1.65 11.62
CA ALA A 57 -4.55 -3.02 12.12
C ALA A 57 -3.98 -3.11 13.54
N ARG A 58 -2.90 -2.37 13.82
CA ARG A 58 -2.31 -2.28 15.15
C ARG A 58 -3.28 -1.67 16.17
N GLU A 59 -3.96 -0.59 15.81
CA GLU A 59 -4.95 0.07 16.68
C GLU A 59 -6.15 -0.85 16.96
N LYS A 60 -6.70 -1.52 15.94
CA LYS A 60 -7.76 -2.53 16.11
C LYS A 60 -7.33 -3.67 17.02
N LEU A 61 -6.09 -4.14 16.87
CA LEU A 61 -5.55 -5.19 17.72
C LEU A 61 -5.40 -4.73 19.18
N ALA A 62 -5.00 -3.48 19.41
CA ALA A 62 -4.92 -2.92 20.75
C ALA A 62 -6.31 -2.81 21.39
N ALA A 63 -7.28 -2.22 20.68
CA ALA A 63 -8.66 -2.10 21.14
C ALA A 63 -9.28 -3.48 21.45
N ALA A 64 -9.14 -4.45 20.56
CA ALA A 64 -9.66 -5.80 20.78
C ALA A 64 -9.01 -6.50 22.00
N ARG A 65 -7.75 -6.19 22.32
CA ARG A 65 -7.08 -6.72 23.52
C ARG A 65 -7.63 -6.07 24.78
N GLU A 66 -7.85 -4.77 24.77
CA GLU A 66 -8.47 -4.03 25.88
C GLU A 66 -9.89 -4.56 26.14
N ASP A 67 -10.72 -4.66 25.10
CA ASP A 67 -12.08 -5.22 25.18
C ASP A 67 -12.07 -6.64 25.77
N TYR A 68 -11.12 -7.48 25.33
CA TYR A 68 -10.95 -8.83 25.86
C TYR A 68 -10.62 -8.83 27.36
N GLU A 69 -9.69 -7.98 27.79
CA GLU A 69 -9.31 -7.87 29.20
C GLU A 69 -10.48 -7.36 30.06
N GLU A 70 -11.19 -6.33 29.60
CA GLU A 70 -12.37 -5.80 30.27
C GLU A 70 -13.49 -6.84 30.38
N ALA A 71 -13.75 -7.59 29.31
CA ALA A 71 -14.76 -8.64 29.31
C ALA A 71 -14.44 -9.75 30.32
N VAL A 72 -13.17 -10.17 30.41
CA VAL A 72 -12.72 -11.15 31.41
C VAL A 72 -12.92 -10.62 32.83
N LEU A 73 -12.49 -9.39 33.12
CA LEU A 73 -12.64 -8.78 34.45
C LEU A 73 -14.11 -8.53 34.81
N LYS A 74 -14.96 -8.17 33.84
CA LYS A 74 -16.40 -8.03 34.04
C LYS A 74 -17.05 -9.38 34.36
N ALA A 75 -16.68 -10.45 33.66
CA ALA A 75 -17.16 -11.80 33.94
C ALA A 75 -16.73 -12.27 35.34
N ARG A 76 -15.49 -11.99 35.74
CA ARG A 76 -15.01 -12.28 37.10
C ARG A 76 -15.78 -11.54 38.19
N ARG A 77 -15.99 -10.23 38.03
CA ARG A 77 -16.82 -9.43 38.95
C ARG A 77 -18.27 -9.87 39.02
N ALA A 78 -18.79 -10.46 37.94
CA ALA A 78 -20.11 -11.09 37.90
C ALA A 78 -20.16 -12.46 38.59
N GLY A 79 -19.02 -12.99 39.08
CA GLY A 79 -18.93 -14.22 39.85
C GLY A 79 -18.55 -15.47 39.05
N LEU A 80 -18.31 -15.37 37.73
CA LEU A 80 -17.92 -16.53 36.93
C LEU A 80 -16.53 -17.02 37.34
N SER A 81 -16.37 -18.33 37.50
CA SER A 81 -15.07 -18.96 37.76
C SER A 81 -14.12 -18.84 36.56
N TRP A 82 -12.82 -18.92 36.82
CA TRP A 82 -11.81 -18.99 35.75
C TRP A 82 -12.04 -20.16 34.77
N GLY A 83 -12.66 -21.24 35.24
CA GLY A 83 -12.98 -22.40 34.41
C GLY A 83 -14.10 -22.09 33.41
N GLU A 84 -15.18 -21.47 33.87
CA GLU A 84 -16.31 -21.06 33.03
C GLU A 84 -15.89 -20.01 32.00
N ILE A 85 -15.10 -19.01 32.41
CA ILE A 85 -14.57 -18.00 31.49
C ILE A 85 -13.65 -18.65 30.45
N GLY A 86 -12.80 -19.59 30.85
CA GLY A 86 -11.92 -20.34 29.94
C GLY A 86 -12.70 -21.16 28.93
N ALA A 87 -13.76 -21.84 29.38
CA ALA A 87 -14.63 -22.63 28.52
C ALA A 87 -15.32 -21.76 27.45
N VAL A 88 -15.80 -20.57 27.81
CA VAL A 88 -16.42 -19.63 26.85
C VAL A 88 -15.41 -19.09 25.85
N LEU A 89 -14.20 -18.79 26.29
CA LEU A 89 -13.14 -18.19 25.46
C LEU A 89 -12.31 -19.22 24.67
N GLY A 90 -12.54 -20.52 24.89
CA GLY A 90 -11.75 -21.59 24.27
C GLY A 90 -10.29 -21.65 24.76
N VAL A 91 -10.02 -21.19 25.97
CA VAL A 91 -8.67 -21.16 26.57
C VAL A 91 -8.63 -21.93 27.89
N SER A 92 -7.44 -22.38 28.29
CA SER A 92 -7.29 -23.09 29.56
C SER A 92 -7.48 -22.17 30.76
N ARG A 93 -8.05 -22.71 31.85
CA ARG A 93 -8.16 -22.01 33.14
C ARG A 93 -6.82 -21.50 33.65
N GLN A 94 -5.76 -22.30 33.49
CA GLN A 94 -4.41 -21.95 33.95
C GLN A 94 -3.85 -20.73 33.21
N GLN A 95 -4.13 -20.60 31.91
CA GLN A 95 -3.73 -19.44 31.12
C GLN A 95 -4.39 -18.15 31.61
N LEU A 96 -5.70 -18.18 31.88
CA LEU A 96 -6.43 -17.04 32.42
C LEU A 96 -5.93 -16.69 33.82
N HIS A 97 -5.80 -17.69 34.70
CA HIS A 97 -5.34 -17.47 36.06
C HIS A 97 -3.93 -16.86 36.09
N ARG A 98 -2.98 -17.38 35.29
CA ARG A 98 -1.63 -16.80 35.20
C ARG A 98 -1.63 -15.35 34.74
N ARG A 99 -2.54 -14.98 33.84
CA ARG A 99 -2.61 -13.63 33.25
C ARG A 99 -3.31 -12.61 34.14
N PHE A 100 -4.34 -13.03 34.88
CA PHE A 100 -5.24 -12.11 35.58
C PHE A 100 -5.28 -12.29 37.10
N ARG A 101 -4.51 -13.23 37.68
CA ARG A 101 -4.50 -13.46 39.15
C ARG A 101 -4.20 -12.21 40.00
N ASP A 102 -3.46 -11.25 39.44
CA ASP A 102 -3.03 -10.03 40.14
C ASP A 102 -3.94 -8.83 39.81
N ARG A 103 -5.04 -9.05 39.07
CA ARG A 103 -5.96 -8.02 38.55
C ARG A 103 -7.44 -8.27 38.92
N ASP A 104 -7.73 -9.36 39.62
CA ASP A 104 -9.05 -9.75 40.13
C ASP A 104 -9.29 -9.15 41.53
#